data_AF-A0A496B2F9-F1
#
_entry.id   AF-A0A496B2F9-F1
#
_cell.length_a   1.000
_cell.length_b   1.000
_cell.length_c   1.000
_cell.angle_alpha   90.00
_cell.angle_beta   90.00
_cell.angle_gamma   90.00
#
_symmetry.space_group_name_H-M   'P 1'
#
loop_
_entity.id
_entity.type
_entity.pdbx_description
1 polymer ?
#
loop_
_entity_poly.entity_id
_entity_poly.type
_entity_poly.pdbx_seq_one_letter_code
_entity_poly.pdbx_strand_id
1 'polypeptide(L)'
;MGFTPAALLLSRVISMPTQNRFTLDLGHKAIAADPDGVRGVILNVPGATVDKQHEEHWAVNMPRETAVRIGQEVYVCPTHICPSVALHQFYYVIDAEGYYRETWEVAARNRS
;
A
#
# COMPACT_ATOMS: atom_id res chain seq x y z
N MET A 1 -10.41 -3.46 -13.08
CA MET A 1 -11.30 -4.17 -12.14
C MET A 1 -12.72 -3.71 -12.47
N GLY A 2 -13.72 -4.59 -12.44
CA GLY A 2 -15.12 -4.22 -12.76
C GLY A 2 -15.81 -3.33 -11.71
N PHE A 3 -15.04 -2.71 -10.81
CA PHE A 3 -15.49 -1.91 -9.67
C PHE A 3 -14.35 -0.97 -9.21
N THR A 4 -14.69 0.05 -8.43
CA THR A 4 -13.73 0.95 -7.77
C THR A 4 -13.30 0.35 -6.42
N PRO A 5 -12.01 0.12 -6.16
CA PRO A 5 -11.54 -0.35 -4.86
C PRO A 5 -11.87 0.66 -3.75
N ALA A 6 -12.43 0.17 -2.64
CA ALA A 6 -12.76 0.98 -1.46
C ALA A 6 -11.71 0.88 -0.33
N ALA A 7 -10.79 -0.08 -0.42
CA ALA A 7 -9.76 -0.31 0.57
C ALA A 7 -8.37 -0.14 -0.07
N LEU A 8 -7.55 0.70 0.54
CA LEU A 8 -6.20 1.03 0.11
C LEU A 8 -5.28 1.03 1.33
N LEU A 9 -4.00 0.78 1.09
CA LEU A 9 -2.95 0.98 2.08
C LEU A 9 -2.30 2.34 1.85
N LEU A 10 -2.22 3.13 2.91
CA LEU A 10 -1.44 4.36 2.95
C LEU A 10 -0.03 4.03 3.42
N SER A 11 0.95 4.40 2.61
CA SER A 11 2.38 4.25 2.90
C SER A 11 3.11 5.55 2.58
N ARG A 12 4.36 5.67 2.98
CA ARG A 12 5.23 6.79 2.68
C ARG A 12 6.53 6.35 2.05
N VAL A 13 7.05 7.22 1.18
CA VAL A 13 8.41 7.08 0.67
C VAL A 13 9.40 7.37 1.80
N ILE A 14 10.16 6.36 2.21
CA ILE A 14 11.14 6.48 3.30
C ILE A 14 12.58 6.60 2.82
N SER A 15 12.88 6.17 1.59
CA SER A 15 14.20 6.34 1.00
C SER A 15 14.17 6.37 -0.52
N MET A 16 15.17 7.02 -1.12
CA MET A 16 15.37 7.12 -2.56
C MET A 16 16.84 6.80 -2.89
N PRO A 17 17.22 5.52 -2.99
CA PRO A 17 18.61 5.13 -3.22
C PRO A 17 19.12 5.48 -4.62
N THR A 18 18.23 5.62 -5.61
CA THR A 18 18.56 6.01 -7.00
C THR A 18 17.48 6.94 -7.57
N GLN A 19 17.74 7.53 -8.74
CA GLN A 19 16.78 8.41 -9.42
C GLN A 19 15.53 7.69 -9.97
N ASN A 20 15.54 6.36 -10.02
CA ASN A 20 14.48 5.53 -10.59
C ASN A 20 13.96 4.49 -9.58
N ARG A 21 14.29 4.64 -8.30
CA ARG A 21 13.88 3.70 -7.25
C ARG A 21 13.61 4.43 -5.95
N PHE A 22 12.55 4.00 -5.27
CA PHE A 22 12.24 4.42 -3.92
C PHE A 22 11.80 3.24 -3.06
N THR A 23 11.80 3.43 -1.75
CA THR A 23 11.37 2.44 -0.77
C THR A 23 10.17 2.96 0.00
N LEU A 24 9.18 2.10 0.17
CA LEU A 24 8.00 2.33 1.01
C LEU A 24 8.18 1.72 2.40
N ASP A 25 7.55 2.30 3.41
CA ASP A 25 7.33 1.72 4.75
C ASP A 25 6.20 0.67 4.79
N LEU A 26 6.02 -0.03 3.67
CA LEU A 26 4.99 -1.05 3.49
C LEU A 26 5.67 -2.39 3.25
N GLY A 27 5.41 -3.41 4.08
CA GLY A 27 6.00 -4.74 3.95
C GLY A 27 5.00 -5.87 4.19
N HIS A 28 5.49 -7.11 4.34
CA HIS A 28 4.64 -8.30 4.54
C HIS A 28 3.76 -8.21 5.78
N LYS A 29 4.11 -7.35 6.75
CA LYS A 29 3.28 -7.09 7.94
C LYS A 29 2.07 -6.19 7.67
N ALA A 30 2.01 -5.53 6.53
CA ALA A 30 0.95 -4.57 6.20
C ALA A 30 0.21 -4.89 4.89
N ILE A 31 0.85 -5.57 3.94
CA ILE A 31 0.23 -6.11 2.74
C ILE A 31 0.61 -7.57 2.55
N ALA A 32 -0.40 -8.42 2.38
CA ALA A 32 -0.22 -9.86 2.37
C ALA A 32 0.66 -10.34 1.21
N ALA A 33 1.41 -11.41 1.48
CA ALA A 33 2.30 -12.06 0.53
C ALA A 33 1.60 -13.04 -0.43
N ASP A 34 0.38 -13.46 -0.08
CA ASP A 34 -0.40 -14.50 -0.76
C ASP A 34 -1.55 -13.90 -1.59
N PRO A 35 -1.75 -14.34 -2.85
CA PRO A 35 -0.97 -15.33 -3.59
C PRO A 35 0.34 -14.76 -4.16
N ASP A 36 1.21 -15.64 -4.68
CA ASP A 36 2.40 -15.23 -5.42
C ASP A 36 2.04 -14.34 -6.62
N GLY A 37 2.86 -13.31 -6.85
CA GLY A 37 2.71 -12.36 -7.96
C GLY A 37 2.75 -10.90 -7.51
N VAL A 38 2.06 -10.04 -8.27
CA VAL A 38 1.92 -8.61 -7.96
C VAL A 38 0.95 -8.49 -6.78
N ARG A 39 1.45 -8.00 -5.65
CA ARG A 39 0.70 -7.95 -4.37
C ARG A 39 -0.13 -6.68 -4.22
N GLY A 40 0.21 -5.65 -4.98
CA GLY A 40 -0.48 -4.38 -4.95
C GLY A 40 -0.14 -3.50 -6.15
N VAL A 41 -1.01 -2.55 -6.42
CA VAL A 41 -0.91 -1.58 -7.50
C VAL A 41 -0.78 -0.20 -6.88
N ILE A 42 0.26 0.54 -7.26
CA ILE A 42 0.47 1.92 -6.82
C ILE A 42 -0.42 2.85 -7.65
N LEU A 43 -1.24 3.66 -7.00
CA LEU A 43 -2.28 4.45 -7.67
C LEU A 43 -1.85 5.89 -8.01
N ASN A 44 -0.97 6.48 -7.20
CA ASN A 44 -0.62 7.90 -7.28
C ASN A 44 0.84 8.19 -7.65
N VAL A 45 1.55 7.18 -8.17
CA VAL A 45 2.90 7.33 -8.75
C VAL A 45 2.89 6.71 -10.15
N PRO A 46 2.73 7.52 -11.22
CA PRO A 46 2.59 7.00 -12.59
C PRO A 46 3.80 6.15 -13.02
N GLY A 47 3.52 5.00 -13.64
CA GLY A 47 4.56 4.09 -14.12
C GLY A 47 5.33 3.34 -13.03
N ALA A 48 4.98 3.52 -11.74
CA ALA A 48 5.63 2.79 -10.66
C ALA A 48 5.30 1.30 -10.72
N THR A 49 6.30 0.45 -10.54
CA THR A 49 6.15 -1.00 -10.47
C THR A 49 6.80 -1.53 -9.20
N VAL A 50 6.08 -2.41 -8.52
CA VAL A 50 6.54 -3.06 -7.30
C VAL A 50 7.61 -4.10 -7.64
N ASP A 51 8.69 -4.11 -6.86
CA ASP A 51 9.79 -5.06 -6.98
C ASP A 51 9.84 -5.91 -5.71
N LYS A 52 10.97 -5.97 -5.00
CA LYS A 52 11.16 -6.84 -3.85
C LYS A 52 10.46 -6.31 -2.60
N GLN A 53 9.61 -7.15 -2.02
CA GLN A 53 8.97 -6.91 -0.72
C GLN A 53 9.75 -7.60 0.41
N HIS A 54 9.91 -6.88 1.51
CA HIS A 54 10.53 -7.30 2.76
C HIS A 54 9.51 -7.19 3.89
N GLU A 55 9.92 -7.55 5.12
CA GLU A 55 9.04 -7.58 6.29
C GLU A 55 8.33 -6.24 6.55
N GLU A 56 9.07 -5.13 6.49
CA GLU A 56 8.57 -3.78 6.76
C GLU A 56 8.64 -2.83 5.54
N HIS A 57 9.26 -3.28 4.44
CA HIS A 57 9.64 -2.40 3.35
C HIS A 57 9.32 -2.97 1.97
N TRP A 58 9.02 -2.09 1.01
CA TRP A 58 8.84 -2.46 -0.39
C TRP A 58 9.69 -1.58 -1.29
N ALA A 59 10.56 -2.22 -2.07
CA ALA A 59 11.26 -1.54 -3.13
C ALA A 59 10.34 -1.33 -4.34
N VAL A 60 10.37 -0.12 -4.89
CA VAL A 60 9.54 0.29 -6.03
C VAL A 60 10.41 0.93 -7.10
N ASN A 61 10.24 0.49 -8.34
CA ASN A 61 10.85 1.10 -9.51
C ASN A 61 9.91 2.16 -10.09
N MET A 62 10.47 3.24 -10.64
CA MET A 62 9.70 4.30 -11.30
C MET A 62 10.45 4.86 -12.52
N PRO A 63 9.74 5.45 -13.50
CA PRO A 63 10.37 6.22 -14.57
C PRO A 63 11.18 7.38 -13.99
N ARG A 64 12.32 7.73 -14.63
CA ARG A 64 13.27 8.73 -14.12
C ARG A 64 12.68 10.13 -14.04
N GLU A 65 11.73 10.42 -14.91
CA GLU A 65 10.98 11.67 -15.00
C GLU A 65 9.89 11.79 -13.93
N THR A 66 9.59 10.71 -13.20
CA THR A 66 8.56 10.71 -12.17
C THR A 66 9.09 11.43 -10.94
N ALA A 67 8.46 12.56 -10.60
CA ALA A 67 8.81 13.32 -9.41
C ALA A 67 8.22 12.65 -8.17
N VAL A 68 9.10 12.17 -7.29
CA VAL A 68 8.76 11.62 -5.97
C VAL A 68 9.72 12.21 -4.94
N ARG A 69 9.25 12.43 -3.71
CA ARG A 69 10.07 12.92 -2.59
C ARG A 69 9.94 12.02 -1.36
N ILE A 70 10.98 11.99 -0.53
CA ILE A 70 10.91 11.37 0.80
C ILE A 70 9.78 12.03 1.61
N GLY A 71 9.00 11.21 2.32
CA GLY A 71 7.83 11.59 3.09
C GLY A 71 6.53 11.65 2.29
N GLN A 72 6.58 11.57 0.95
CA GLN A 72 5.39 11.57 0.10
C GLN A 72 4.50 10.37 0.39
N GLU A 73 3.20 10.61 0.51
CA GLU A 73 2.18 9.59 0.63
C GLU A 73 2.02 8.79 -0.67
N VAL A 74 1.92 7.48 -0.54
CA VAL A 74 1.68 6.53 -1.62
C VAL A 74 0.48 5.67 -1.28
N TYR A 75 -0.47 5.58 -2.21
CA TYR A 75 -1.66 4.74 -2.08
C TYR A 75 -1.46 3.44 -2.86
N VAL A 76 -1.56 2.32 -2.14
CA VAL A 76 -1.39 0.98 -2.70
C VAL A 76 -2.70 0.21 -2.61
N CYS A 77 -3.25 -0.19 -3.76
CA CYS A 77 -4.39 -1.08 -3.83
C CYS A 77 -3.90 -2.54 -3.75
N PRO A 78 -4.25 -3.32 -2.73
CA PRO A 78 -3.85 -4.72 -2.68
C PRO A 78 -4.55 -5.53 -3.78
N THR A 79 -3.88 -6.55 -4.31
CA THR A 79 -4.48 -7.48 -5.27
C THR A 79 -5.31 -8.56 -4.58
N HIS A 80 -4.99 -8.86 -3.32
CA HIS A 80 -5.77 -9.77 -2.46
C HIS A 80 -6.09 -9.10 -1.12
N ILE A 81 -7.34 -8.66 -0.97
CA ILE A 81 -7.77 -7.88 0.18
C ILE A 81 -7.94 -8.74 1.46
N CYS A 82 -8.43 -9.97 1.33
CA CYS A 82 -8.79 -10.83 2.47
C CYS A 82 -7.62 -11.06 3.46
N PRO A 83 -6.44 -11.52 3.03
CA PRO A 83 -5.33 -11.72 3.95
C PRO A 83 -4.72 -10.39 4.40
N SER A 84 -4.78 -9.34 3.57
CA SER A 84 -4.30 -8.01 3.96
C SER A 84 -5.15 -7.43 5.10
N VAL A 85 -6.46 -7.62 5.04
CA VAL A 85 -7.40 -7.20 6.08
C VAL A 85 -7.00 -7.81 7.43
N ALA A 86 -6.72 -9.11 7.46
CA ALA A 86 -6.33 -9.81 8.68
C ALA A 86 -5.04 -9.27 9.33
N LEU A 87 -4.17 -8.56 8.60
CA LEU A 87 -2.93 -7.98 9.14
C LEU A 87 -3.16 -6.71 9.97
N HIS A 88 -4.31 -6.06 9.84
CA HIS A 88 -4.62 -4.79 10.52
C HIS A 88 -5.61 -4.98 11.67
N GLN A 89 -5.44 -4.23 12.75
CA GLN A 89 -6.38 -4.21 13.87
C GLN A 89 -7.60 -3.33 13.60
N PHE A 90 -7.43 -2.30 12.77
CA PHE A 90 -8.47 -1.35 12.41
C PHE A 90 -8.23 -0.75 11.02
N TYR A 91 -9.25 -0.10 10.46
CA TYR A 91 -9.15 0.75 9.28
C TYR A 91 -9.64 2.16 9.57
N TYR A 92 -9.04 3.13 8.89
CA TYR A 92 -9.55 4.50 8.85
C TYR A 92 -10.55 4.63 7.71
N VAL A 93 -11.75 5.12 8.02
CA VAL A 93 -12.76 5.46 7.03
C VAL A 93 -12.54 6.90 6.58
N ILE A 94 -12.28 7.05 5.29
CA ILE A 94 -12.12 8.33 4.61
C ILE A 94 -13.32 8.52 3.68
N ASP A 95 -13.94 9.69 3.72
CA ASP A 95 -15.07 10.00 2.83
C ASP A 95 -14.62 10.38 1.40
N ALA A 96 -15.61 10.70 0.56
CA ALA A 96 -15.36 11.08 -0.84
C ALA A 96 -14.58 12.40 -0.98
N GLU A 97 -14.65 13.27 0.03
CA GLU A 97 -13.94 14.54 0.10
C GLU A 97 -12.50 14.40 0.67
N GLY A 98 -12.12 13.22 1.14
CA GLY A 98 -10.79 12.93 1.68
C GLY A 98 -10.64 13.17 3.18
N TYR A 99 -11.73 13.37 3.92
CA TYR A 99 -11.71 13.59 5.36
C TYR A 99 -11.87 12.28 6.14
N TYR A 100 -11.08 12.15 7.20
CA TYR A 100 -11.28 11.12 8.21
C TYR A 100 -12.65 11.25 8.86
N ARG A 101 -13.36 10.13 8.97
CA ARG A 101 -14.67 10.04 9.61
C ARG A 101 -14.66 9.23 10.88
N GLU A 102 -14.12 8.03 10.81
CA GLU A 102 -14.12 7.10 11.92
C GLU A 102 -13.09 5.98 11.73
N THR A 103 -12.90 5.18 12.78
CA THR A 103 -12.01 4.02 12.78
C THR A 103 -12.84 2.77 13.03
N TRP A 104 -12.76 1.80 12.11
CA TRP A 104 -13.45 0.51 12.22
C TRP A 104 -12.49 -0.56 12.74
N GLU A 105 -12.85 -1.22 13.84
CA GLU A 105 -12.11 -2.37 14.33
C GLU A 105 -12.36 -3.61 13.45
N VAL A 106 -11.31 -4.38 13.20
CA VAL A 106 -11.41 -5.71 12.57
C VAL A 106 -11.80 -6.73 13.64
N ALA A 107 -13.06 -6.71 14.06
CA ALA A 107 -13.56 -7.48 15.21
C ALA A 107 -13.35 -9.00 15.12
N ALA A 108 -13.18 -9.53 13.90
CA ALA A 108 -12.94 -10.96 13.65
C ALA A 108 -11.45 -11.33 13.53
N ARG A 109 -10.51 -10.37 13.60
CA ARG A 109 -9.08 -10.62 13.38
C ARG A 109 -8.52 -11.73 14.27
N ASN A 110 -8.90 -11.73 15.55
CA ASN A 110 -8.41 -12.68 16.55
C ASN A 110 -9.36 -13.88 16.74
N ARG A 111 -10.12 -14.24 15.69
CA ARG A 111 -11.07 -15.36 15.70
C ARG A 111 -10.65 -16.37 14.63
N SER A 112 -9.62 -17.15 14.94
CA SER A 112 -9.03 -18.17 14.07
C SER A 112 -8.97 -19.52 14.77
#